data_AF-A0AAW8M9H2-F1
#
_entry.id   AF-A0AAW8M9H2-F1
#
_cell.length_a   1.000
_cell.length_b   1.000
_cell.length_c   1.000
_cell.angle_alpha   90.00
_cell.angle_beta   90.00
_cell.angle_gamma   90.00
#
_symmetry.space_group_name_H-M   'P 1'
#
loop_
_entity.id
_entity.type
_entity.pdbx_description
1 polymer ?
#
loop_
_entity_poly.entity_id
_entity_poly.type
_entity_poly.pdbx_seq_one_letter_code
_entity_poly.pdbx_strand_id
1 'polypeptide(L)'
;MLPVISSFRSLVLATACLAALAGCAGSVSPQIKRLPERVELNSVPFFRGEMYQGAPQSLAALLTLQGTVITPGLLEKPLHLPGGEAGLQQNMQTLAREYGLVVYPLDDELSALLEQVAAGYPVLLRYTDGTAFWSGPRYGILVGYNRQKQTVLLRSGMDRRQLMSFSSFESAFKSAGGWAVLVQRPTQLPANVNAQRWLKAADELAGVGQEREAARATKALGAAH
;
A
#
# COMPACT_ATOMS: atom_id res chain seq x y z
N MET A 1 -45.53 -35.27 39.73
CA MET A 1 -44.49 -34.24 39.84
C MET A 1 -43.86 -34.06 38.46
N LEU A 2 -44.21 -32.99 37.75
CA LEU A 2 -43.64 -32.66 36.43
C LEU A 2 -42.52 -31.61 36.63
N PRO A 3 -41.30 -31.79 36.11
CA PRO A 3 -40.26 -30.79 36.27
C PRO A 3 -40.45 -29.70 35.21
N VAL A 4 -40.95 -28.54 35.64
CA VAL A 4 -41.01 -27.29 34.88
C VAL A 4 -39.69 -26.54 35.07
N ILE A 5 -38.57 -27.04 34.53
CA ILE A 5 -37.29 -26.31 34.56
C ILE A 5 -36.49 -26.64 33.29
N SER A 6 -36.74 -25.93 32.19
CA SER A 6 -35.84 -25.95 31.01
C SER A 6 -35.96 -24.72 30.10
N SER A 7 -37.10 -24.01 30.10
CA SER A 7 -37.32 -22.88 29.19
C SER A 7 -36.49 -21.64 29.52
N PHE A 8 -36.29 -21.32 30.81
CA PHE A 8 -35.60 -20.09 31.22
C PHE A 8 -34.09 -20.14 30.96
N ARG A 9 -33.45 -21.30 31.15
CA ARG A 9 -32.03 -21.50 30.86
C ARG A 9 -31.73 -21.48 29.37
N SER A 10 -32.62 -22.06 28.57
CA SER A 10 -32.51 -22.06 27.10
C SER A 10 -32.69 -20.66 26.52
N LEU A 11 -33.62 -19.86 27.07
CA LEU A 11 -33.82 -18.47 26.67
C LEU A 11 -32.58 -17.62 26.99
N VAL A 12 -32.02 -17.72 28.21
CA VAL A 12 -30.82 -16.95 28.60
C VAL A 12 -29.59 -17.32 27.76
N LEU A 13 -29.42 -18.61 27.42
CA LEU A 13 -28.34 -19.03 26.52
C LEU A 13 -28.52 -18.47 25.10
N ALA A 14 -29.75 -18.45 24.58
CA ALA A 14 -30.03 -17.92 23.25
C ALA A 14 -29.78 -16.40 23.19
N THR A 15 -30.19 -15.64 24.21
CA THR A 15 -29.95 -14.20 24.29
C THR A 15 -28.46 -13.87 24.45
N ALA A 16 -27.72 -14.66 25.23
CA ALA A 16 -26.27 -14.50 25.38
C ALA A 16 -25.53 -14.81 24.06
N CYS A 17 -25.99 -15.80 23.30
CA CYS A 17 -25.42 -16.14 21.99
C CYS A 17 -25.69 -15.02 20.95
N LEU A 18 -26.89 -14.45 20.94
CA LEU A 18 -27.26 -13.30 20.10
C LEU A 18 -26.49 -12.02 20.47
N ALA A 19 -26.23 -11.78 21.76
CA ALA A 19 -25.44 -10.64 22.22
C ALA A 19 -23.94 -10.78 21.86
N ALA A 20 -23.40 -12.01 21.86
CA ALA A 20 -22.03 -12.27 21.43
C ALA A 20 -21.83 -12.07 19.91
N LEU A 21 -22.88 -12.27 19.10
CA LEU A 21 -22.86 -12.04 17.64
C LEU A 21 -22.95 -10.55 17.26
N ALA A 22 -23.44 -9.67 18.15
CA ALA A 22 -23.56 -8.24 17.88
C ALA A 22 -22.25 -7.45 18.12
N GLY A 23 -21.20 -8.09 18.67
CA GLY A 23 -19.98 -7.43 19.14
C GLY A 23 -18.87 -7.16 18.12
N CYS A 24 -18.96 -7.68 16.89
CA CYS A 24 -17.88 -7.59 15.90
C CYS A 24 -18.26 -6.79 14.64
N ALA A 25 -19.08 -5.75 14.78
CA ALA A 25 -19.11 -4.70 13.76
C ALA A 25 -17.80 -3.90 13.86
N GLY A 26 -16.74 -4.41 13.21
CA GLY A 26 -15.39 -3.84 13.23
C GLY A 26 -15.42 -2.35 12.93
N SER A 27 -15.27 -1.54 13.97
CA SER A 27 -15.35 -0.10 13.84
C SER A 27 -14.13 0.40 13.08
N VAL A 28 -14.36 1.10 11.97
CA VAL A 28 -13.31 1.79 11.23
C VAL A 28 -12.61 2.77 12.16
N SER A 29 -11.28 2.80 12.14
CA SER A 29 -10.48 3.69 12.99
C SER A 29 -10.91 5.17 12.82
N PRO A 30 -10.83 6.00 13.87
CA PRO A 30 -11.19 7.42 13.79
C PRO A 30 -10.44 8.19 12.69
N GLN A 31 -9.21 7.80 12.41
CA GLN A 31 -8.36 8.37 11.35
C GLN A 31 -8.98 8.12 9.97
N ILE A 32 -9.32 6.86 9.66
CA ILE A 32 -9.94 6.51 8.38
C ILE A 32 -11.33 7.16 8.25
N LYS A 33 -12.08 7.34 9.35
CA LYS A 33 -13.39 8.02 9.34
C LYS A 33 -13.33 9.47 8.84
N ARG A 34 -12.19 10.16 9.00
CA ARG A 34 -12.00 11.55 8.54
C ARG A 34 -11.65 11.65 7.06
N LEU A 35 -11.27 10.54 6.44
CA LEU A 35 -10.94 10.49 5.02
C LEU A 35 -12.20 10.55 4.14
N PRO A 36 -12.07 11.00 2.88
CA PRO A 36 -13.15 10.89 1.90
C PRO A 36 -13.77 9.50 1.86
N GLU A 37 -15.07 9.41 1.55
CA GLU A 37 -15.76 8.12 1.59
C GLU A 37 -15.22 7.11 0.57
N ARG A 38 -14.86 7.60 -0.63
CA ARG A 38 -14.31 6.77 -1.70
C ARG A 38 -13.29 7.57 -2.50
N VAL A 39 -12.16 6.93 -2.81
CA VAL A 39 -11.12 7.48 -3.70
C VAL A 39 -10.67 6.39 -4.67
N GLU A 40 -10.47 6.75 -5.94
CA GLU A 40 -9.91 5.87 -6.96
C GLU A 40 -9.04 6.70 -7.91
N LEU A 41 -7.74 6.41 -7.93
CA LEU A 41 -6.72 7.05 -8.75
C LEU A 41 -6.71 6.38 -10.14
N ASN A 42 -7.57 6.89 -11.02
CA ASN A 42 -7.79 6.32 -12.35
C ASN A 42 -6.58 6.50 -13.29
N SER A 43 -5.81 7.57 -13.09
CA SER A 43 -4.66 7.96 -13.93
C SER A 43 -3.44 7.06 -13.78
N VAL A 44 -3.37 6.22 -12.72
CA VAL A 44 -2.24 5.32 -12.50
C VAL A 44 -2.19 4.29 -13.65
N PRO A 45 -1.08 4.20 -14.40
CA PRO A 45 -0.93 3.20 -15.44
C PRO A 45 -1.06 1.77 -14.90
N PHE A 46 -1.35 0.81 -15.79
CA PHE A 46 -1.42 -0.60 -15.42
C PHE A 46 -0.76 -1.46 -16.49
N PHE A 47 0.25 -2.21 -16.07
CA PHE A 47 0.90 -3.23 -16.88
C PHE A 47 0.52 -4.60 -16.34
N ARG A 48 -0.08 -5.46 -17.18
CA ARG A 48 -0.44 -6.83 -16.81
C ARG A 48 0.81 -7.69 -16.70
N GLY A 49 0.88 -8.49 -15.65
CA GLY A 49 1.89 -9.55 -15.55
C GLY A 49 2.15 -9.99 -14.12
N GLU A 50 2.52 -11.26 -13.99
CA GLU A 50 2.73 -11.93 -12.71
C GLU A 50 4.17 -12.38 -12.46
N MET A 51 5.00 -12.35 -13.51
CA MET A 51 6.42 -12.72 -13.41
C MET A 51 7.13 -11.82 -12.40
N TYR A 52 8.09 -12.40 -11.69
CA TYR A 52 8.90 -11.69 -10.70
C TYR A 52 8.04 -10.95 -9.66
N GLN A 53 6.95 -11.59 -9.21
CA GLN A 53 6.03 -11.08 -8.20
C GLN A 53 5.29 -9.79 -8.62
N GLY A 54 5.29 -9.42 -9.91
CA GLY A 54 4.68 -8.18 -10.40
C GLY A 54 5.47 -6.90 -10.08
N ALA A 55 6.72 -7.05 -9.61
CA ALA A 55 7.57 -5.91 -9.23
C ALA A 55 7.92 -4.99 -10.42
N PRO A 56 8.38 -5.50 -11.58
CA PRO A 56 8.66 -4.64 -12.74
C PRO A 56 7.42 -3.89 -13.23
N GLN A 57 6.24 -4.53 -13.19
CA GLN A 57 4.97 -3.95 -13.60
C GLN A 57 4.57 -2.79 -12.70
N SER A 58 4.65 -3.00 -11.39
CA SER A 58 4.29 -2.00 -10.39
C SER A 58 5.24 -0.80 -10.42
N LEU A 59 6.55 -1.05 -10.52
CA LEU A 59 7.53 0.04 -10.60
C LEU A 59 7.41 0.80 -11.92
N ALA A 60 7.27 0.12 -13.06
CA ALA A 60 7.11 0.79 -14.36
C ALA A 60 5.87 1.69 -14.39
N ALA A 61 4.76 1.25 -13.79
CA ALA A 61 3.55 2.07 -13.70
C ALA A 61 3.77 3.36 -12.91
N LEU A 62 4.51 3.31 -11.79
CA LEU A 62 4.82 4.49 -11.00
C LEU A 62 5.84 5.41 -11.67
N LEU A 63 6.88 4.86 -12.30
CA LEU A 63 7.82 5.65 -13.10
C LEU A 63 7.11 6.35 -14.25
N THR A 64 6.21 5.64 -14.95
CA THR A 64 5.38 6.23 -16.03
C THR A 64 4.47 7.33 -15.50
N LEU A 65 3.86 7.14 -14.32
CA LEU A 65 3.06 8.16 -13.67
C LEU A 65 3.87 9.44 -13.37
N GLN A 66 5.16 9.30 -13.07
CA GLN A 66 6.07 10.43 -12.84
C GLN A 66 6.67 11.02 -14.13
N GLY A 67 6.25 10.54 -15.31
CA GLY A 67 6.65 11.08 -16.61
C GLY A 67 7.80 10.34 -17.30
N THR A 68 8.29 9.23 -16.73
CA THR A 68 9.34 8.41 -17.35
C THR A 68 8.75 7.46 -18.37
N VAL A 69 9.19 7.52 -19.63
CA VAL A 69 8.79 6.55 -20.66
C VAL A 69 9.52 5.23 -20.43
N ILE A 70 8.84 4.24 -19.86
CA ILE A 70 9.43 2.95 -19.49
C ILE A 70 8.42 1.80 -19.64
N THR A 71 8.91 0.57 -19.75
CA THR A 71 8.07 -0.65 -19.73
C THR A 71 8.63 -1.66 -18.73
N PRO A 72 7.83 -2.62 -18.24
CA PRO A 72 8.28 -3.58 -17.24
C PRO A 72 9.52 -4.37 -17.66
N GLY A 73 9.58 -4.81 -18.93
CA GLY A 73 10.71 -5.60 -19.44
C GLY A 73 12.06 -4.85 -19.41
N LEU A 74 12.04 -3.52 -19.50
CA LEU A 74 13.25 -2.69 -19.40
C LEU A 74 13.78 -2.60 -17.96
N LEU A 75 12.95 -2.93 -16.97
CA LEU A 75 13.34 -2.92 -15.56
C LEU A 75 13.89 -4.26 -15.07
N GLU A 76 13.76 -5.35 -15.82
CA GLU A 76 14.20 -6.67 -15.38
C GLU A 76 15.69 -6.72 -15.09
N LYS A 77 16.54 -6.33 -16.05
CA LYS A 77 17.99 -6.32 -15.86
C LYS A 77 18.45 -5.38 -14.74
N PRO A 78 18.01 -4.10 -14.66
CA PRO A 78 18.32 -3.21 -13.53
C PRO A 78 17.85 -3.73 -12.17
N LEU A 79 16.77 -4.53 -12.13
CA LEU A 79 16.28 -5.17 -10.90
C LEU A 79 17.00 -6.49 -10.57
N HIS A 80 17.99 -6.88 -11.38
CA HIS A 80 18.72 -8.14 -11.29
C HIS A 80 17.84 -9.38 -11.49
N LEU A 81 16.88 -9.32 -12.42
CA LEU A 81 15.97 -10.40 -12.73
C LEU A 81 16.38 -11.15 -14.01
N PRO A 82 16.19 -12.49 -14.07
CA PRO A 82 15.75 -13.38 -12.98
C PRO A 82 16.83 -13.62 -11.92
N GLY A 83 16.45 -14.05 -10.70
CA GLY A 83 17.36 -14.48 -9.63
C GLY A 83 17.57 -13.48 -8.49
N GLY A 84 17.25 -12.19 -8.71
CA GLY A 84 17.32 -11.12 -7.73
C GLY A 84 16.06 -10.89 -6.89
N GLU A 85 15.07 -11.80 -6.94
CA GLU A 85 13.75 -11.61 -6.35
C GLU A 85 13.79 -11.33 -4.83
N ALA A 86 14.76 -11.92 -4.12
CA ALA A 86 14.94 -11.72 -2.69
C ALA A 86 15.30 -10.26 -2.33
N GLY A 87 15.92 -9.52 -3.25
CA GLY A 87 16.35 -8.12 -3.06
C GLY A 87 15.39 -7.08 -3.63
N LEU A 88 14.22 -7.47 -4.16
CA LEU A 88 13.35 -6.57 -4.93
C LEU A 88 12.95 -5.30 -4.20
N GLN A 89 12.65 -5.36 -2.89
CA GLN A 89 12.33 -4.15 -2.11
C GLN A 89 13.46 -3.13 -2.17
N GLN A 90 14.71 -3.56 -1.98
CA GLN A 90 15.84 -2.65 -2.02
C GLN A 90 16.14 -2.20 -3.46
N ASN A 91 16.19 -3.15 -4.40
CA ASN A 91 16.53 -2.88 -5.80
C ASN A 91 15.54 -1.91 -6.45
N MET A 92 14.23 -2.06 -6.20
CA MET A 92 13.23 -1.12 -6.72
C MET A 92 13.38 0.29 -6.15
N GLN A 93 13.70 0.41 -4.85
CA GLN A 93 13.90 1.71 -4.23
C GLN A 93 15.17 2.38 -4.78
N THR A 94 16.28 1.65 -4.89
CA THR A 94 17.52 2.16 -5.51
C THR A 94 17.25 2.62 -6.93
N LEU A 95 16.61 1.78 -7.75
CA LEU A 95 16.31 2.11 -9.14
C LEU A 95 15.38 3.33 -9.26
N ALA A 96 14.35 3.45 -8.44
CA ALA A 96 13.50 4.64 -8.41
C ALA A 96 14.30 5.91 -8.08
N ARG A 97 15.24 5.83 -7.14
CA ARG A 97 16.15 6.95 -6.82
C ARG A 97 17.08 7.26 -8.01
N GLU A 98 17.60 6.27 -8.72
CA GLU A 98 18.40 6.49 -9.93
C GLU A 98 17.63 7.27 -11.02
N TYR A 99 16.30 7.13 -11.07
CA TYR A 99 15.40 7.96 -11.91
C TYR A 99 15.13 9.37 -11.34
N GLY A 100 15.82 9.80 -10.27
CA GLY A 100 15.66 11.12 -9.68
C GLY A 100 14.42 11.27 -8.79
N LEU A 101 13.81 10.16 -8.35
CA LEU A 101 12.60 10.16 -7.55
C LEU A 101 12.92 9.95 -6.06
N VAL A 102 12.20 10.67 -5.21
CA VAL A 102 12.25 10.45 -3.76
C VAL A 102 11.41 9.23 -3.44
N VAL A 103 12.04 8.25 -2.77
CA VAL A 103 11.38 7.08 -2.24
C VAL A 103 11.09 7.32 -0.76
N TYR A 104 9.82 7.50 -0.42
CA TYR A 104 9.41 7.82 0.94
C TYR A 104 8.74 6.61 1.59
N PRO A 105 9.34 6.01 2.64
CA PRO A 105 8.74 4.89 3.34
C PRO A 105 7.52 5.31 4.14
N LEU A 106 6.52 4.44 4.19
CA LEU A 106 5.29 4.65 4.96
C LEU A 106 5.27 3.76 6.20
N ASP A 107 4.50 4.19 7.19
CA ASP A 107 4.15 3.33 8.31
C ASP A 107 3.20 2.23 7.84
N ASP A 108 3.14 1.15 8.59
CA ASP A 108 2.51 -0.09 8.13
C ASP A 108 1.03 -0.20 8.56
N GLU A 109 0.42 0.88 9.05
CA GLU A 109 -1.01 0.94 9.34
C GLU A 109 -1.82 1.31 8.09
N LEU A 110 -2.98 0.66 7.92
CA LEU A 110 -3.89 0.95 6.80
C LEU A 110 -4.24 2.45 6.70
N SER A 111 -4.43 3.13 7.82
CA SER A 111 -4.71 4.57 7.82
C SER A 111 -3.60 5.39 7.15
N ALA A 112 -2.33 5.07 7.40
CA ALA A 112 -1.20 5.78 6.80
C ALA A 112 -1.19 5.63 5.28
N LEU A 113 -1.54 4.44 4.78
CA LEU A 113 -1.65 4.15 3.35
C LEU A 113 -2.85 4.87 2.71
N LEU A 114 -4.02 4.82 3.36
CA LEU A 114 -5.24 5.45 2.83
C LEU A 114 -5.15 6.99 2.81
N GLU A 115 -4.46 7.59 3.77
CA GLU A 115 -4.17 9.03 3.80
C GLU A 115 -3.44 9.49 2.55
N GLN A 116 -2.42 8.75 2.10
CA GLN A 116 -1.68 9.10 0.88
C GLN A 116 -2.56 8.97 -0.37
N VAL A 117 -3.33 7.88 -0.46
CA VAL A 117 -4.25 7.68 -1.59
C VAL A 117 -5.31 8.77 -1.62
N ALA A 118 -5.82 9.19 -0.46
CA ALA A 118 -6.76 10.30 -0.35
C ALA A 118 -6.16 11.63 -0.84
N ALA A 119 -4.86 11.83 -0.65
CA ALA A 119 -4.12 12.97 -1.17
C ALA A 119 -3.70 12.84 -2.65
N GLY A 120 -4.12 11.77 -3.34
CA GLY A 120 -3.82 11.58 -4.76
C GLY A 120 -2.54 10.79 -5.04
N TYR A 121 -1.93 10.19 -4.02
CA TYR A 121 -0.65 9.50 -4.14
C TYR A 121 -0.81 7.99 -4.09
N PRO A 122 -0.53 7.27 -5.19
CA PRO A 122 -0.56 5.82 -5.18
C PRO A 122 0.61 5.26 -4.36
N VAL A 123 0.34 4.16 -3.66
CA VAL A 123 1.32 3.53 -2.76
C VAL A 123 1.83 2.24 -3.37
N LEU A 124 3.14 2.12 -3.55
CA LEU A 124 3.80 0.86 -3.90
C LEU A 124 3.89 0.02 -2.63
N LEU A 125 3.47 -1.23 -2.68
CA LEU A 125 3.51 -2.11 -1.51
C LEU A 125 3.77 -3.56 -1.88
N ARG A 126 4.20 -4.32 -0.87
CA ARG A 126 4.32 -5.77 -0.92
C ARG A 126 3.23 -6.39 -0.05
N TYR A 127 2.54 -7.40 -0.58
CA TYR A 127 1.51 -8.14 0.16
C TYR A 127 1.57 -9.62 -0.20
N THR A 128 0.99 -10.46 0.66
CA THR A 128 0.82 -11.89 0.38
C THR A 128 -0.49 -12.10 -0.38
N ASP A 129 -0.39 -12.54 -1.63
CA ASP A 129 -1.54 -12.81 -2.50
C ASP A 129 -1.85 -14.30 -2.58
N GLY A 130 -3.13 -14.65 -2.69
CA GLY A 130 -3.62 -16.03 -2.72
C GLY A 130 -4.38 -16.45 -1.47
N THR A 131 -4.51 -17.76 -1.28
CA THR A 131 -5.26 -18.37 -0.17
C THR A 131 -4.33 -18.90 0.92
N ALA A 132 -4.87 -19.23 2.10
CA ALA A 132 -4.07 -19.72 3.23
C ALA A 132 -3.16 -20.93 2.89
N PHE A 133 -3.53 -21.74 1.90
CA PHE A 133 -2.76 -22.93 1.48
C PHE A 133 -1.88 -22.70 0.25
N TRP A 134 -2.16 -21.66 -0.54
CA TRP A 134 -1.43 -21.32 -1.77
C TRP A 134 -1.34 -19.81 -1.84
N SER A 135 -0.26 -19.26 -1.27
CA SER A 135 0.00 -17.83 -1.30
C SER A 135 1.46 -17.54 -1.60
N GLY A 136 1.71 -16.38 -2.18
CA GLY A 136 3.04 -15.92 -2.55
C GLY A 136 3.18 -14.42 -2.40
N PRO A 137 4.41 -13.92 -2.27
CA PRO A 137 4.64 -12.48 -2.25
C PRO A 137 4.29 -11.86 -3.59
N ARG A 138 3.62 -10.72 -3.54
CA ARG A 138 3.32 -9.87 -4.69
C ARG A 138 3.67 -8.43 -4.37
N TYR A 139 4.00 -7.71 -5.43
CA TYR A 139 4.02 -6.26 -5.44
C TYR A 139 2.79 -5.74 -6.17
N GLY A 140 2.26 -4.64 -5.67
CA GLY A 140 1.11 -3.98 -6.26
C GLY A 140 1.09 -2.52 -5.90
N ILE A 141 0.12 -1.82 -6.47
CA ILE A 141 -0.09 -0.41 -6.22
C ILE A 141 -1.48 -0.23 -5.61
N LEU A 142 -1.54 0.32 -4.41
CA LEU A 142 -2.79 0.80 -3.83
C LEU A 142 -3.19 2.10 -4.51
N VAL A 143 -4.34 2.05 -5.18
CA VAL A 143 -4.84 3.16 -6.00
C VAL A 143 -6.22 3.63 -5.56
N GLY A 144 -6.83 3.02 -4.55
CA GLY A 144 -8.14 3.45 -4.11
C GLY A 144 -8.65 2.71 -2.90
N TYR A 145 -9.77 3.20 -2.39
CA TYR A 145 -10.52 2.56 -1.32
C TYR A 145 -11.97 3.03 -1.32
N ASN A 146 -12.81 2.27 -0.64
CA ASN A 146 -14.17 2.62 -0.28
C ASN A 146 -14.36 2.37 1.21
N ARG A 147 -14.51 3.44 1.99
CA ARG A 147 -14.64 3.40 3.45
C ARG A 147 -15.96 2.76 3.90
N GLN A 148 -17.05 3.01 3.17
CA GLN A 148 -18.37 2.45 3.48
C GLN A 148 -18.37 0.93 3.32
N LYS A 149 -17.79 0.43 2.23
CA LYS A 149 -17.65 -1.00 1.93
C LYS A 149 -16.44 -1.65 2.60
N GLN A 150 -15.60 -0.86 3.28
CA GLN A 150 -14.33 -1.27 3.88
C GLN A 150 -13.47 -2.08 2.91
N THR A 151 -13.26 -1.55 1.70
CA THR A 151 -12.46 -2.22 0.66
C THR A 151 -11.36 -1.33 0.15
N VAL A 152 -10.19 -1.92 -0.12
CA VAL A 152 -9.11 -1.31 -0.89
C VAL A 152 -9.17 -1.75 -2.35
N LEU A 153 -8.56 -0.95 -3.22
CA LEU A 153 -8.39 -1.23 -4.63
C LEU A 153 -6.90 -1.22 -5.00
N LEU A 154 -6.41 -2.38 -5.44
CA LEU A 154 -5.05 -2.59 -5.90
C LEU A 154 -5.00 -2.72 -7.42
N ARG A 155 -3.87 -2.32 -8.00
CA ARG A 155 -3.40 -2.74 -9.33
C ARG A 155 -2.27 -3.74 -9.10
N SER A 156 -2.47 -5.00 -9.48
CA SER A 156 -1.47 -6.06 -9.28
C SER A 156 -1.73 -7.25 -10.21
N GLY A 157 -0.67 -7.97 -10.58
CA GLY A 157 -0.78 -9.18 -11.38
C GLY A 157 -1.53 -8.99 -12.70
N MET A 158 -2.57 -9.80 -12.88
CA MET A 158 -3.46 -9.72 -14.04
C MET A 158 -4.62 -8.74 -13.87
N ASP A 159 -4.84 -8.25 -12.64
CA ASP A 159 -6.02 -7.51 -12.25
C ASP A 159 -5.75 -6.00 -12.16
N ARG A 160 -6.38 -5.26 -13.08
CA ARG A 160 -6.36 -3.79 -13.02
C ARG A 160 -7.11 -3.26 -11.79
N ARG A 161 -8.10 -4.01 -11.31
CA ARG A 161 -9.00 -3.60 -10.22
C ARG A 161 -9.19 -4.77 -9.26
N GLN A 162 -8.15 -5.09 -8.52
CA GLN A 162 -8.21 -6.10 -7.46
C GLN A 162 -8.79 -5.48 -6.20
N LEU A 163 -9.96 -5.96 -5.77
CA LEU A 163 -10.62 -5.50 -4.55
C LEU A 163 -10.29 -6.45 -3.39
N MET A 164 -9.94 -5.89 -2.24
CA MET A 164 -9.78 -6.63 -0.99
C MET A 164 -10.55 -5.91 0.12
N SER A 165 -11.10 -6.65 1.08
CA SER A 165 -11.57 -6.01 2.32
C SER A 165 -10.38 -5.42 3.08
N PHE A 166 -10.64 -4.42 3.93
CA PHE A 166 -9.63 -3.82 4.80
C PHE A 166 -8.92 -4.88 5.64
N SER A 167 -9.68 -5.77 6.28
CA SER A 167 -9.12 -6.83 7.13
C SER A 167 -8.26 -7.84 6.36
N SER A 168 -8.69 -8.27 5.17
CA SER A 168 -7.90 -9.18 4.34
C SER A 168 -6.62 -8.51 3.83
N PHE A 169 -6.71 -7.24 3.42
CA PHE A 169 -5.55 -6.48 2.99
C PHE A 169 -4.55 -6.27 4.13
N GLU A 170 -5.01 -5.82 5.31
CA GLU A 170 -4.14 -5.61 6.47
C GLU A 170 -3.42 -6.91 6.87
N SER A 171 -4.13 -8.03 6.89
CA SER A 171 -3.52 -9.34 7.17
C SER A 171 -2.46 -9.70 6.12
N ALA A 172 -2.77 -9.57 4.83
CA ALA A 172 -1.85 -9.87 3.72
C ALA A 172 -0.64 -8.93 3.67
N PHE A 173 -0.83 -7.67 4.03
CA PHE A 173 0.21 -6.65 4.07
C PHE A 173 1.16 -6.88 5.24
N LYS A 174 0.62 -7.13 6.43
CA LYS A 174 1.41 -7.41 7.64
C LYS A 174 2.16 -8.74 7.53
N SER A 175 1.55 -9.79 6.98
CA SER A 175 2.24 -11.07 6.76
C SER A 175 3.41 -10.95 5.78
N ALA A 176 3.37 -9.97 4.88
CA ALA A 176 4.45 -9.67 3.96
C ALA A 176 5.49 -8.66 4.52
N GLY A 177 5.40 -8.33 5.81
CA GLY A 177 6.34 -7.45 6.50
C GLY A 177 5.99 -5.97 6.48
N GLY A 178 4.79 -5.58 6.02
CA GLY A 178 4.32 -4.19 6.11
C GLY A 178 5.09 -3.18 5.26
N TRP A 179 5.75 -3.64 4.18
CA TRP A 179 6.57 -2.77 3.34
C TRP A 179 5.71 -1.97 2.35
N ALA A 180 5.69 -0.65 2.52
CA ALA A 180 5.06 0.29 1.61
C ALA A 180 5.91 1.55 1.43
N VAL A 181 5.93 2.08 0.20
CA VAL A 181 6.66 3.30 -0.14
C VAL A 181 5.85 4.16 -1.12
N LEU A 182 6.06 5.47 -1.06
CA LEU A 182 5.73 6.38 -2.14
C LEU A 182 6.94 6.55 -3.06
N VAL A 183 6.66 6.76 -4.34
CA VAL A 183 7.66 7.11 -5.35
C VAL A 183 7.25 8.45 -5.96
N GLN A 184 7.90 9.53 -5.52
CA GLN A 184 7.46 10.90 -5.81
C GLN A 184 8.56 11.75 -6.45
N ARG A 185 8.14 12.76 -7.21
CA ARG A 185 9.05 13.82 -7.62
C ARG A 185 9.54 14.60 -6.39
N PRO A 186 10.76 15.16 -6.42
CA PRO A 186 11.32 15.93 -5.31
C PRO A 186 10.46 17.11 -4.84
N THR A 187 9.62 17.66 -5.70
CA THR A 187 8.75 18.80 -5.36
C THR A 187 7.36 18.39 -4.88
N GLN A 188 7.10 17.09 -4.74
CA GLN A 188 5.81 16.55 -4.34
C GLN A 188 5.98 15.93 -2.95
N LEU A 189 5.41 16.58 -1.94
CA LEU A 189 5.49 16.12 -0.55
C LEU A 189 4.36 15.11 -0.25
N PRO A 190 4.62 14.08 0.56
CA PRO A 190 3.60 13.19 1.12
C PRO A 190 2.55 13.96 1.92
N ALA A 191 1.35 13.40 2.04
CA ALA A 191 0.39 13.89 3.03
C ALA A 191 0.94 13.67 4.44
N ASN A 192 0.76 14.65 5.33
CA ASN A 192 1.26 14.61 6.71
C ASN A 192 2.77 14.27 6.78
N VAL A 193 3.58 14.91 5.92
CA VAL A 193 5.01 14.60 5.80
C VAL A 193 5.75 14.68 7.13
N ASN A 194 6.42 13.58 7.49
CA ASN A 194 7.43 13.60 8.56
C ASN A 194 8.73 14.18 8.01
N ALA A 195 9.15 15.34 8.55
CA ALA A 195 10.32 16.10 8.10
C ALA A 195 11.62 15.27 8.14
N GLN A 196 11.88 14.55 9.24
CA GLN A 196 13.09 13.73 9.38
C GLN A 196 13.12 12.59 8.36
N ARG A 197 11.98 11.92 8.18
CA ARG A 197 11.85 10.84 7.18
C ARG A 197 12.05 11.36 5.75
N TRP A 198 11.56 12.56 5.45
CA TRP A 198 11.72 13.18 4.13
C TRP A 198 13.16 13.59 3.86
N LEU A 199 13.83 14.22 4.83
CA LEU A 199 15.25 14.60 4.70
C LEU A 199 16.13 13.36 4.51
N LYS A 200 15.88 12.29 5.27
CA LYS A 200 16.57 11.01 5.06
C LYS A 200 16.38 10.47 3.63
N ALA A 201 15.15 10.51 3.11
CA ALA A 201 14.88 10.08 1.74
C ALA A 201 15.57 10.96 0.69
N ALA A 202 15.71 12.26 0.96
CA ALA A 202 16.49 13.18 0.12
C ALA A 202 18.00 12.87 0.18
N ASP A 203 18.54 12.55 1.36
CA ASP A 203 19.95 12.15 1.51
C ASP A 203 20.25 10.83 0.78
N GLU A 204 19.35 9.85 0.86
CA GLU A 204 19.46 8.60 0.11
C GLU A 204 19.40 8.84 -1.42
N LEU A 205 18.64 9.83 -1.87
CA LEU A 205 18.61 10.26 -3.27
C LEU A 205 19.95 10.91 -3.68
N ALA A 206 20.53 11.76 -2.81
CA ALA A 206 21.87 12.30 -3.05
C ALA A 206 22.93 11.19 -3.11
N GLY A 207 22.81 10.16 -2.25
CA GLY A 207 23.73 9.02 -2.18
C GLY A 207 23.82 8.18 -3.46
N VAL A 208 22.83 8.25 -4.36
CA VAL A 208 22.87 7.63 -5.70
C VAL A 208 23.29 8.61 -6.81
N GLY A 209 23.86 9.75 -6.44
CA GLY A 209 24.35 10.78 -7.37
C GLY A 209 23.31 11.80 -7.83
N GLN A 210 22.08 11.77 -7.29
CA GLN A 210 21.00 12.69 -7.67
C GLN A 210 20.98 13.94 -6.78
N GLU A 211 22.13 14.58 -6.60
CA GLU A 211 22.30 15.74 -5.69
C GLU A 211 21.36 16.91 -6.01
N ARG A 212 21.14 17.19 -7.30
CA ARG A 212 20.25 18.29 -7.74
C ARG A 212 18.79 18.03 -7.36
N GLU A 213 18.35 16.78 -7.48
CA GLU A 213 16.98 16.38 -7.13
C GLU A 213 16.83 16.28 -5.60
N ALA A 214 17.84 15.80 -4.88
CA ALA A 214 17.88 15.84 -3.42
C ALA A 214 17.77 17.28 -2.86
N ALA A 215 18.52 18.23 -3.43
CA ALA A 215 18.44 19.64 -3.04
C ALA A 215 17.03 20.22 -3.28
N ARG A 216 16.36 19.82 -4.36
CA ARG A 216 14.95 20.19 -4.61
C ARG A 216 14.01 19.59 -3.58
N ALA A 217 14.23 18.35 -3.16
CA ALA A 217 13.44 17.69 -2.11
C ALA A 217 13.57 18.43 -0.77
N THR A 218 14.80 18.76 -0.36
CA THR A 218 15.04 19.54 0.86
C THR A 218 14.40 20.92 0.80
N LYS A 219 14.49 21.60 -0.35
CA LYS A 219 13.85 22.91 -0.56
C LYS A 219 12.32 22.82 -0.50
N ALA A 220 11.72 21.78 -1.07
CA ALA A 220 10.28 21.59 -1.07
C ALA A 220 9.71 21.49 0.35
N LEU A 221 10.40 20.79 1.26
CA LEU A 221 10.02 20.70 2.67
C LEU A 221 10.08 22.08 3.35
N GLY A 222 11.16 22.84 3.11
CA GLY A 222 11.32 24.19 3.69
C GLY A 222 10.30 25.21 3.20
N ALA A 223 9.68 25.00 2.04
CA ALA A 223 8.63 25.89 1.50
C ALA A 223 7.21 25.53 1.98
N ALA A 224 7.03 24.38 2.65
CA ALA A 224 5.75 23.94 3.20
C ALA A 224 5.51 24.43 4.64
N HIS A 225 6.50 25.10 5.23
CA HIS A 225 6.48 25.75 6.55
C HIS A 225 6.65 27.26 6.40
#